data_AF-A0A0P9HM69-F1
#
_entry.id   AF-A0A0P9HM69-F1
#
_cell.length_a   1.000
_cell.length_b   1.000
_cell.length_c   1.000
_cell.angle_alpha   90.00
_cell.angle_beta   90.00
_cell.angle_gamma   90.00
#
_symmetry.space_group_name_H-M   'P 1'
#
loop_
_entity.id
_entity.type
_entity.pdbx_description
1 polymer ?
#
loop_
_entity_poly.entity_id
_entity_poly.type
_entity_poly.pdbx_seq_one_letter_code
_entity_poly.pdbx_strand_id
1 'polypeptide(L)'
;MAPDEHRVKQFLEGFNIESFEMVGTIGNESGTFALLRGAGGVHRVKVGDYLGRNNGRVVSIGDAQVDVIEIVPDGEGAWLERPRTIALKERS
;
A
#
# COMPACT_ATOMS: atom_id res chain seq x y z
N MET A 1 19.04 2.11 -3.39
CA MET A 1 17.99 2.53 -2.44
C MET A 1 17.56 1.29 -1.68
N ALA A 2 17.95 1.12 -0.42
CA ALA A 2 17.52 -0.06 0.36
C ALA A 2 16.28 0.30 1.19
N PRO A 3 15.41 -0.67 1.53
CA PRO A 3 14.37 -0.47 2.53
C PRO A 3 14.98 0.04 3.84
N ASP A 4 14.29 0.94 4.52
CA ASP A 4 14.71 1.39 5.85
C ASP A 4 14.43 0.29 6.89
N GLU A 5 15.46 -0.45 7.27
CA GLU A 5 15.38 -1.54 8.24
C GLU A 5 15.18 -1.07 9.69
N HIS A 6 15.44 0.20 10.00
CA HIS A 6 15.29 0.75 11.34
C HIS A 6 13.89 1.28 11.64
N ARG A 7 13.04 1.40 10.61
CA ARG A 7 11.66 1.84 10.76
C ARG A 7 10.79 0.72 11.35
N VAL A 8 9.94 1.08 12.30
CA VAL A 8 8.90 0.18 12.81
C VAL A 8 7.94 -0.19 11.68
N LYS A 9 7.82 -1.49 11.41
CA LYS A 9 6.87 -2.02 10.42
C LYS A 9 5.43 -1.79 10.87
N GLN A 10 4.59 -1.38 9.94
CA GLN A 10 3.16 -1.26 10.12
C GLN A 10 2.51 -2.65 10.01
N PHE A 11 1.34 -2.79 10.62
CA PHE A 11 0.59 -4.05 10.64
C PHE A 11 0.36 -4.64 9.23
N LEU A 12 0.02 -3.78 8.26
CA LEU A 12 -0.30 -4.20 6.89
C LEU A 12 0.90 -4.73 6.09
N GLU A 13 2.13 -4.50 6.56
CA GLU A 13 3.34 -5.02 5.91
C GLU A 13 3.56 -6.51 6.14
N GLY A 14 2.79 -7.14 7.03
CA GLY A 14 2.80 -8.59 7.22
C GLY A 14 2.12 -9.39 6.10
N PHE A 15 1.43 -8.73 5.16
CA PHE A 15 0.50 -9.37 4.23
C PHE A 15 0.93 -9.24 2.76
N ASN A 16 0.42 -10.09 1.87
CA ASN A 16 0.67 -9.94 0.44
C ASN A 16 -0.07 -8.71 -0.10
N ILE A 17 0.59 -7.87 -0.90
CA ILE A 17 -0.06 -6.68 -1.48
C ILE A 17 -1.26 -7.05 -2.36
N GLU A 18 -1.19 -8.20 -3.04
CA GLU A 18 -2.26 -8.74 -3.89
C GLU A 18 -3.48 -9.23 -3.09
N SER A 19 -3.37 -9.32 -1.76
CA SER A 19 -4.51 -9.67 -0.89
C SER A 19 -5.36 -8.45 -0.51
N PHE A 20 -4.93 -7.25 -0.86
CA PHE A 20 -5.67 -6.03 -0.59
C PHE A 20 -6.60 -5.67 -1.74
N GLU A 21 -7.81 -5.28 -1.40
CA GLU A 21 -8.79 -4.71 -2.32
C GLU A 21 -9.14 -3.30 -1.83
N MET A 22 -9.13 -2.31 -2.72
CA MET A 22 -9.66 -0.99 -2.36
C MET A 22 -11.18 -1.06 -2.33
N VAL A 23 -11.78 -0.56 -1.25
CA VAL A 23 -13.23 -0.55 -1.06
C VAL A 23 -13.82 0.86 -1.00
N GLY A 24 -12.97 1.89 -1.08
CA GLY A 24 -13.39 3.28 -1.21
C GLY A 24 -12.34 4.26 -0.71
N THR A 25 -12.72 5.54 -0.68
CA THR A 25 -11.97 6.62 -0.05
C THR A 25 -12.84 7.30 1.01
N ILE A 26 -12.20 7.90 2.00
CA ILE A 26 -12.84 8.83 2.93
C ILE A 26 -11.93 10.04 3.09
N GLY A 27 -12.52 11.23 3.09
CA GLY A 27 -11.80 12.49 3.25
C GLY A 27 -12.51 13.41 4.22
N ASN A 28 -11.74 14.18 4.97
CA ASN A 28 -12.21 15.32 5.75
C ASN A 28 -11.12 16.40 5.78
N GLU A 29 -11.25 17.40 6.65
CA GLU A 29 -10.25 18.47 6.82
C GLU A 29 -8.84 17.94 7.17
N SER A 30 -8.73 16.72 7.72
CA SER A 30 -7.46 16.08 8.06
C SER A 30 -6.81 15.33 6.89
N GLY A 31 -7.45 15.29 5.72
CA GLY A 31 -6.93 14.71 4.49
C GLY A 31 -7.67 13.46 4.00
N THR A 32 -7.19 12.90 2.90
CA THR A 32 -7.76 11.74 2.20
C THR A 32 -7.12 10.44 2.67
N PHE A 33 -7.97 9.45 2.96
CA PHE A 33 -7.59 8.08 3.26
C PHE A 33 -8.22 7.13 2.25
N ALA A 34 -7.48 6.10 1.87
CA ALA A 34 -8.05 4.95 1.19
C ALA A 34 -8.52 3.92 2.21
N LEU A 35 -9.59 3.21 1.87
CA LEU A 35 -10.08 2.05 2.60
C LEU A 35 -9.64 0.80 1.85
N LEU A 36 -8.80 -0.01 2.49
CA LEU A 36 -8.32 -1.28 1.97
C LEU A 36 -8.89 -2.43 2.78
N ARG A 37 -9.56 -3.37 2.10
CA ARG A 37 -9.95 -4.66 2.68
C ARG A 37 -8.78 -5.63 2.54
N GLY A 38 -8.46 -6.33 3.62
CA GLY A 38 -7.38 -7.32 3.69
C GLY A 38 -7.04 -7.62 5.15
N ALA A 39 -6.14 -8.56 5.42
CA ALA A 39 -5.71 -8.88 6.79
C ALA A 39 -6.86 -9.20 7.78
N GLY A 40 -8.00 -9.66 7.28
CA GLY A 40 -9.20 -9.96 8.08
C GLY A 40 -10.10 -8.75 8.39
N GLY A 41 -9.85 -7.58 7.82
CA GLY A 41 -10.65 -6.37 8.10
C GLY A 41 -10.59 -5.30 7.00
N VAL A 42 -11.11 -4.11 7.33
CA VAL A 42 -10.97 -2.90 6.52
C VAL A 42 -10.07 -1.93 7.26
N HIS A 43 -9.04 -1.45 6.59
CA HIS A 43 -8.01 -0.58 7.14
C HIS A 43 -7.96 0.74 6.38
N ARG A 44 -7.71 1.82 7.12
CA ARG A 44 -7.45 3.15 6.55
C ARG A 44 -5.96 3.29 6.30
N VAL A 45 -5.60 3.78 5.12
CA VAL A 45 -4.22 4.17 4.79
C VAL A 45 -4.19 5.58 4.19
N LYS A 46 -3.12 6.30 4.41
CA LYS A 46 -2.84 7.61 3.80
C LYS A 46 -1.54 7.58 2.98
N VAL A 47 -1.30 8.61 2.19
CA VAL A 47 -0.01 8.79 1.50
C VAL A 47 1.13 8.75 2.53
N GLY A 48 2.14 7.94 2.24
CA GLY A 48 3.29 7.68 3.12
C GLY A 48 3.15 6.47 4.04
N ASP A 49 1.96 5.87 4.19
CA ASP A 49 1.81 4.61 4.92
C ASP A 49 2.41 3.43 4.14
N TYR A 50 2.65 2.33 4.84
CA TYR A 50 3.29 1.13 4.30
C TYR A 50 2.37 -0.09 4.43
N LEU A 51 2.35 -0.89 3.37
CA LEU A 51 1.62 -2.14 3.29
C LEU A 51 2.34 -3.11 2.38
N GLY A 52 2.00 -4.39 2.48
CA GLY A 52 2.63 -5.42 1.67
C GLY A 52 4.03 -5.79 2.18
N ARG A 53 4.41 -7.06 1.99
CA ARG A 53 5.71 -7.60 2.45
C ARG A 53 6.95 -6.92 1.84
N ASN A 54 6.79 -6.21 0.73
CA ASN A 54 7.90 -5.61 -0.02
C ASN A 54 8.02 -4.09 0.23
N ASN A 55 7.75 -3.64 1.46
CA ASN A 55 7.82 -2.22 1.85
C ASN A 55 7.01 -1.31 0.91
N GLY A 56 5.80 -1.73 0.55
CA GLY A 56 4.94 -1.00 -0.36
C GLY A 56 4.50 0.33 0.26
N ARG A 57 5.05 1.44 -0.22
CA ARG A 57 4.71 2.78 0.25
C ARG A 57 3.57 3.36 -0.59
N VAL A 58 2.51 3.82 0.06
CA VAL A 58 1.42 4.56 -0.61
C VAL A 58 1.96 5.89 -1.13
N VAL A 59 1.92 6.09 -2.45
CA VAL A 59 2.38 7.32 -3.10
C VAL A 59 1.24 8.20 -3.60
N SER A 60 0.06 7.61 -3.88
CA SER A 60 -1.14 8.34 -4.29
C SER A 60 -2.41 7.62 -3.88
N ILE A 61 -3.47 8.39 -3.65
CA ILE A 61 -4.83 7.90 -3.41
C ILE A 61 -5.75 8.66 -4.37
N GLY A 62 -6.35 7.94 -5.32
CA GLY A 62 -7.38 8.46 -6.21
C GLY A 62 -8.77 7.90 -5.85
N ASP A 63 -9.78 8.31 -6.61
CA ASP A 63 -11.17 7.92 -6.36
C ASP A 63 -11.42 6.42 -6.60
N ALA A 64 -10.69 5.84 -7.56
CA ALA A 64 -10.87 4.45 -8.00
C ALA A 64 -9.61 3.58 -7.82
N GLN A 65 -8.52 4.13 -7.27
CA GLN A 65 -7.29 3.36 -7.08
C GLN A 65 -6.38 3.92 -5.98
N VAL A 66 -5.50 3.06 -5.47
CA VAL A 66 -4.35 3.44 -4.64
C VAL A 66 -3.08 3.02 -5.36
N ASP A 67 -2.13 3.95 -5.50
CA ASP A 67 -0.83 3.66 -6.10
C ASP A 67 0.22 3.49 -5.01
N VAL A 68 1.01 2.43 -5.16
CA VAL A 68 2.01 1.96 -4.19
C VAL A 68 3.31 1.68 -4.92
N ILE A 69 4.44 2.05 -4.30
CA ILE A 69 5.77 1.64 -4.78
C ILE A 69 6.33 0.60 -3.81
N GLU A 70 6.55 -0.61 -4.30
CA GLU A 70 7.28 -1.66 -3.58
C GLU A 70 8.79 -1.53 -3.83
N ILE A 71 9.60 -1.99 -2.88
CA ILE A 71 11.05 -2.12 -3.02
C ILE A 71 11.39 -3.61 -3.03
N VAL A 72 11.94 -4.11 -4.13
CA VAL A 72 12.28 -5.53 -4.31
C VAL A 72 13.75 -5.71 -4.68
N PRO A 73 14.41 -6.80 -4.27
CA PRO A 73 15.76 -7.09 -4.72
C PRO A 73 15.78 -7.36 -6.23
N ASP A 74 16.83 -6.89 -6.92
CA ASP A 74 17.01 -7.13 -8.36
C ASP A 74 17.62 -8.49 -8.71
N GLY A 75 18.17 -9.19 -7.71
CA GLY A 75 18.89 -10.46 -7.87
C GLY A 75 20.41 -10.33 -7.98
N GLU A 76 20.93 -9.12 -8.14
CA GLU A 76 22.36 -8.78 -8.24
C GLU A 76 22.87 -7.99 -7.03
N GLY A 77 22.03 -7.82 -6.01
CA GLY A 77 22.36 -7.13 -4.76
C GLY A 77 21.95 -5.66 -4.73
N ALA A 78 21.30 -5.17 -5.80
CA ALA A 78 20.63 -3.89 -5.80
C ALA A 78 19.12 -4.05 -5.55
N TRP A 79 18.44 -2.91 -5.55
CA TRP A 79 17.03 -2.80 -5.22
C TRP A 79 16.31 -2.02 -6.31
N LEU A 80 15.11 -2.48 -6.66
CA LEU A 80 14.26 -1.90 -7.68
C LEU A 80 12.96 -1.40 -7.07
N GLU A 81 12.49 -0.27 -7.60
CA GLU A 81 11.14 0.20 -7.37
C GLU A 81 10.17 -0.55 -8.31
N ARG A 82 9.12 -1.12 -7.73
CA ARG A 82 8.05 -1.79 -8.48
C ARG A 82 6.73 -1.09 -8.22
N PRO A 83 6.18 -0.37 -9.22
CA PRO A 83 4.87 0.26 -9.08
C PRO A 83 3.77 -0.82 -9.05
N ARG A 84 2.79 -0.61 -8.17
CA ARG A 84 1.59 -1.41 -8.01
C ARG A 84 0.39 -0.50 -7.87
N THR A 85 -0.74 -0.95 -8.39
CA THR A 85 -2.03 -0.27 -8.26
C THR A 85 -3.02 -1.22 -7.63
N ILE A 86 -3.71 -0.76 -6.57
CA ILE A 86 -4.82 -1.47 -5.93
C ILE A 86 -6.10 -0.78 -6.39
N ALA A 87 -6.82 -1.42 -7.30
CA ALA A 87 -8.05 -0.87 -7.87
C ALA A 87 -9.24 -0.99 -6.91
N LEU A 88 -10.17 -0.05 -7.02
CA LEU A 88 -11.47 -0.10 -6.37
C LEU A 88 -12.22 -1.33 -6.87
N LYS A 89 -12.70 -2.14 -5.92
CA LYS A 89 -13.50 -3.31 -6.24
C LYS A 89 -14.81 -2.88 -6.90
N GLU A 90 -15.02 -3.29 -8.15
CA GLU A 90 -16.31 -3.16 -8.81
C GLU A 90 -17.35 -4.03 -8.08
N ARG A 91 -18.57 -3.50 -7.92
CA ARG A 91 -19.68 -4.29 -7.39
C ARG A 91 -20.09 -5.30 -8.46
N SER A 92 -19.77 -6.57 -8.23
CA SER A 92 -20.35 -7.71 -8.95
C SER A 92 -21.73 -8.09 -8.43
#